data_AF-A0A922D287-F1
#
_entry.id   AF-A0A922D287-F1
#
_cell.length_a   1.000
_cell.length_b   1.000
_cell.length_c   1.000
_cell.angle_alpha   90.00
_cell.angle_beta   90.00
_cell.angle_gamma   90.00
#
_symmetry.space_group_name_H-M   'P 1'
#
loop_
_entity.id
_entity.type
_entity.pdbx_description
1 polymer ?
#
loop_
_entity_poly.entity_id
_entity_poly.type
_entity_poly.pdbx_seq_one_letter_code
_entity_poly.pdbx_strand_id
1 'polypeptide(L)'
;MTNNFQFVGRHELIIGNTFVGETESKPPYKEVPPQEFNKRVLEGFQVSPLWHQGFIRDDGRSNYVDTVKTARWEYSTRPIYGWGNVGSKQKSTAGWLAAFPVFEPHWQICMAGGLSTGWIEWDGERFEFQNAPSYSEKNWGGAFPRKWFWVQCNVFEGATGEVALTAAGGLRQLPGLTENFENAALVGVHYNGIFYEFVPWNGVVNWEIAPWGHWYVAAENQRHKVELEATTEDPGTTLRAPTAEAGLAPACKDSCFGVLRLQLWEKRYDGSKGKIILDVTSNMAAVEVGGGPWFNAWKGETSMPELLSQAIGVPVDLEGIFNYVPFFKPPGL
;
A
#
# COMPACT_ATOMS: atom_id res chain seq x y z
N MET A 1 5.65 20.41 -27.99
CA MET A 1 5.05 20.48 -26.65
C MET A 1 4.17 19.25 -26.51
N THR A 2 4.62 18.23 -25.78
CA THR A 2 3.76 17.10 -25.41
C THR A 2 2.73 17.62 -24.41
N ASN A 3 1.45 17.60 -24.79
CA ASN A 3 0.36 17.99 -23.92
C ASN A 3 0.14 16.85 -22.91
N ASN A 4 0.83 16.90 -21.78
CA ASN A 4 0.56 16.01 -20.66
C ASN A 4 -0.84 16.33 -20.10
N PHE A 5 -1.72 15.33 -20.07
CA PHE A 5 -3.06 15.47 -19.53
C PHE A 5 -3.32 14.42 -18.47
N GLN A 6 -3.56 14.86 -17.24
CA GLN A 6 -3.85 14.00 -16.09
C GLN A 6 -5.29 14.21 -15.62
N PHE A 7 -5.98 13.13 -15.25
CA PHE A 7 -7.25 13.18 -14.53
C PHE A 7 -7.24 12.24 -13.33
N VAL A 8 -8.02 12.62 -12.31
CA VAL A 8 -8.27 11.81 -11.11
C VAL A 8 -9.76 11.85 -10.83
N GLY A 9 -10.37 10.70 -10.58
CA GLY A 9 -11.74 10.61 -10.10
C GLY A 9 -11.87 11.23 -8.72
N ARG A 10 -12.76 12.22 -8.55
CA ARG A 10 -12.94 12.89 -7.25
C ARG A 10 -13.57 11.97 -6.19
N HIS A 11 -14.38 11.01 -6.64
CA HIS A 11 -15.15 10.08 -5.79
C HIS A 11 -14.93 8.62 -6.18
N GLU A 12 -14.04 8.36 -7.14
CA GLU A 12 -13.75 7.02 -7.66
C GLU A 12 -12.22 6.86 -7.67
N LEU A 13 -11.74 5.66 -7.36
CA LEU A 13 -10.32 5.32 -7.35
C LEU A 13 -9.80 5.13 -8.78
N ILE A 14 -9.89 6.19 -9.59
CA ILE A 14 -9.51 6.20 -10.99
C ILE A 14 -8.46 7.28 -11.22
N ILE A 15 -7.38 6.92 -11.90
CA ILE A 15 -6.33 7.85 -12.34
C ILE A 15 -5.94 7.54 -13.77
N GLY A 16 -5.67 8.57 -14.56
CA GLY A 16 -5.09 8.40 -15.87
C GLY A 16 -4.18 9.56 -16.24
N ASN A 17 -3.21 9.27 -17.09
CA ASN A 17 -2.30 10.25 -17.65
C ASN A 17 -2.02 9.92 -19.12
N THR A 18 -2.06 10.92 -19.98
CA THR A 18 -1.61 10.86 -21.37
C THR A 18 -0.32 11.64 -21.48
N PHE A 19 0.79 10.97 -21.73
CA PHE A 19 2.09 11.59 -21.98
C PHE A 19 2.26 11.95 -23.46
N VAL A 20 1.82 11.05 -24.33
CA VAL A 20 1.81 11.23 -25.78
C VAL A 20 0.44 10.81 -26.31
N GLY A 21 -0.33 11.79 -26.81
CA GLY A 21 -1.61 11.54 -27.48
C GLY A 21 -1.45 11.35 -28.98
N GLU A 22 -2.47 10.79 -29.61
CA GLU A 22 -2.54 10.75 -31.08
C GLU A 22 -2.80 12.14 -31.67
N THR A 23 -2.18 12.44 -32.82
CA THR A 23 -2.05 13.81 -33.37
C THR A 23 -3.40 14.52 -33.59
N GLU A 24 -4.46 13.76 -33.88
CA GLU A 24 -5.81 14.29 -34.16
C GLU A 24 -6.82 14.02 -33.03
N SER A 25 -6.39 13.41 -31.93
CA SER A 25 -7.27 12.99 -30.85
C SER A 25 -7.11 13.84 -29.59
N LYS A 26 -8.23 14.20 -28.97
CA LYS A 26 -8.20 14.79 -27.62
C LYS A 26 -7.85 13.70 -26.59
N PRO A 27 -6.89 13.95 -25.68
CA PRO A 27 -6.62 13.04 -24.57
C PRO A 27 -7.88 12.71 -23.76
N PRO A 28 -8.04 11.48 -23.25
CA PRO A 28 -9.13 11.14 -22.36
C PRO A 28 -9.12 12.00 -21.09
N TYR A 29 -10.29 12.51 -20.70
CA TYR A 29 -10.48 13.29 -19.47
C TYR A 29 -11.16 12.50 -18.33
N LYS A 30 -11.43 11.22 -18.58
CA LYS A 30 -12.01 10.23 -17.69
C LYS A 30 -11.61 8.85 -18.19
N GLU A 31 -11.92 7.81 -17.43
CA GLU A 31 -11.76 6.43 -17.88
C GLU A 31 -12.53 6.19 -19.19
N VAL A 32 -11.88 5.56 -20.17
CA VAL A 32 -12.48 5.18 -21.45
C VAL A 32 -12.24 3.70 -21.73
N PRO A 33 -13.07 3.05 -22.57
CA PRO A 33 -12.84 1.66 -22.95
C PRO A 33 -11.46 1.44 -23.59
N PRO A 34 -10.87 0.24 -23.50
CA PRO A 34 -9.53 -0.06 -24.03
C PRO A 34 -9.35 0.30 -25.50
N GLN A 35 -10.37 0.05 -26.32
CA GLN A 35 -10.37 0.36 -27.74
C GLN A 35 -10.30 1.87 -28.02
N GLU A 36 -10.88 2.69 -27.16
CA GLU A 36 -10.83 4.15 -27.25
C GLU A 36 -9.48 4.68 -26.75
N PHE A 37 -8.97 4.12 -25.65
CA PHE A 37 -7.65 4.45 -25.12
C PHE A 37 -6.55 4.17 -26.14
N ASN A 38 -6.52 2.95 -26.70
CA ASN A 38 -5.52 2.52 -27.68
C ASN A 38 -5.55 3.34 -28.98
N LYS A 39 -6.67 4.01 -29.30
CA LYS A 39 -6.78 4.92 -30.46
C LYS A 39 -6.30 6.34 -30.18
N ARG A 40 -6.21 6.74 -28.91
CA ARG A 40 -5.98 8.14 -28.51
C ARG A 40 -4.69 8.36 -27.75
N VAL A 41 -4.14 7.32 -27.12
CA VAL A 41 -2.98 7.39 -26.22
C VAL A 41 -1.86 6.52 -26.77
N LEU A 42 -0.81 7.16 -27.26
CA LEU A 42 0.42 6.52 -27.74
C LEU A 42 1.42 6.24 -26.61
N GLU A 43 1.30 6.97 -25.50
CA GLU A 43 2.05 6.75 -24.26
C GLU A 43 1.26 7.33 -23.10
N GLY A 44 1.05 6.54 -22.05
CA GLY A 44 0.21 6.89 -20.93
C GLY A 44 -0.41 5.67 -20.27
N PHE A 45 -1.28 5.92 -19.30
CA PHE A 45 -1.99 4.86 -18.59
C PHE A 45 -3.36 5.35 -18.13
N GLN A 46 -4.24 4.39 -17.84
CA GLN A 46 -5.38 4.60 -16.96
C GLN A 46 -5.53 3.39 -16.03
N VAL A 47 -5.93 3.66 -14.80
CA VAL A 47 -6.07 2.68 -13.74
C VAL A 47 -7.36 2.96 -12.99
N SER A 48 -8.17 1.92 -12.80
CA SER A 48 -9.33 1.86 -11.93
C SER A 48 -9.24 0.62 -11.04
N PRO A 49 -10.13 0.42 -10.05
CA PRO A 49 -10.05 -0.75 -9.16
C PRO A 49 -10.24 -2.09 -9.88
N LEU A 50 -10.82 -2.07 -11.09
CA LEU A 50 -11.19 -3.27 -11.84
C LEU A 50 -10.42 -3.39 -13.15
N TRP A 51 -9.75 -2.33 -13.60
CA TRP A 51 -9.10 -2.32 -14.91
C TRP A 51 -7.81 -1.50 -14.91
N HIS A 52 -6.77 -2.08 -15.50
CA HIS A 52 -5.47 -1.44 -15.68
C HIS A 52 -5.04 -1.58 -17.12
N GLN A 53 -4.62 -0.47 -17.72
CA GLN A 53 -3.98 -0.49 -19.02
C GLN A 53 -3.00 0.66 -19.16
N GLY A 54 -1.95 0.44 -19.94
CA GLY A 54 -1.00 1.49 -20.22
C GLY A 54 0.17 1.03 -21.06
N PHE A 55 0.95 2.02 -21.44
CA PHE A 55 2.16 1.88 -22.21
C PHE A 55 3.09 3.04 -21.90
N ILE A 56 4.29 2.73 -21.43
CA ILE A 56 5.31 3.71 -21.05
C ILE A 56 6.66 3.33 -21.66
N ARG A 57 7.54 4.33 -21.82
CA ARG A 57 8.88 4.16 -22.35
C ARG A 57 9.90 4.74 -21.38
N ASP A 58 11.08 4.15 -21.35
CA ASP A 58 12.20 4.76 -20.66
C ASP A 58 12.62 6.05 -21.36
N ASP A 59 12.80 7.12 -20.59
CA ASP A 59 13.28 8.42 -21.08
C ASP A 59 14.79 8.61 -20.89
N GLY A 60 15.47 7.58 -20.36
CA GLY A 60 16.92 7.54 -20.17
C GLY A 60 17.43 8.40 -19.01
N ARG A 61 16.55 8.96 -18.16
CA ARG A 61 16.94 9.83 -17.05
C ARG A 61 17.28 9.07 -15.77
N SER A 62 16.96 7.78 -15.69
CA SER A 62 17.21 6.92 -14.53
C SER A 62 18.48 6.09 -14.71
N ASN A 63 19.65 6.72 -14.54
CA ASN A 63 20.97 6.08 -14.76
C ASN A 63 21.49 5.25 -13.56
N TYR A 64 20.68 5.07 -12.52
CA TYR A 64 21.04 4.41 -11.26
C TYR A 64 20.25 3.12 -11.02
N VAL A 65 19.38 2.73 -11.95
CA VAL A 65 18.61 1.48 -11.94
C VAL A 65 18.57 0.89 -13.33
N ASP A 66 18.51 -0.43 -13.41
CA ASP A 66 18.29 -1.14 -14.67
C ASP A 66 16.81 -1.05 -15.04
N THR A 67 16.53 -0.58 -16.24
CA THR A 67 15.17 -0.39 -16.77
C THR A 67 15.00 -1.13 -18.09
N VAL A 68 13.75 -1.43 -18.44
CA VAL A 68 13.38 -1.90 -19.77
C VAL A 68 13.05 -0.71 -20.67
N LYS A 69 13.27 -0.84 -21.98
CA LYS A 69 12.98 0.24 -22.94
C LYS A 69 11.50 0.61 -23.00
N THR A 70 10.64 -0.38 -22.84
CA THR A 70 9.19 -0.26 -22.97
C THR A 70 8.50 -1.20 -22.00
N ALA A 71 7.40 -0.76 -21.41
CA ALA A 71 6.47 -1.59 -20.67
C ALA A 71 5.03 -1.31 -21.13
N ARG A 72 4.27 -2.35 -21.43
CA ARG A 72 2.86 -2.29 -21.83
C ARG A 72 2.05 -3.30 -21.04
N TRP A 73 0.82 -2.97 -20.67
CA TRP A 73 -0.04 -3.88 -19.94
C TRP A 73 -1.50 -3.65 -20.25
N GLU A 74 -2.28 -4.71 -20.07
CA GLU A 74 -3.74 -4.66 -20.08
C GLU A 74 -4.26 -5.84 -19.25
N TYR A 75 -4.94 -5.54 -18.14
CA TYR A 75 -5.51 -6.57 -17.29
C TYR A 75 -6.71 -6.07 -16.50
N SER A 76 -7.57 -7.03 -16.15
CA SER A 76 -8.68 -6.84 -15.23
C SER A 76 -8.29 -7.34 -13.84
N THR A 77 -8.95 -6.81 -12.82
CA THR A 77 -8.75 -7.20 -11.42
C THR A 77 -10.09 -7.51 -10.77
N ARG A 78 -10.19 -8.64 -10.09
CA ARG A 78 -11.30 -8.99 -9.21
C ARG A 78 -10.85 -8.80 -7.75
N PRO A 79 -11.31 -7.76 -7.05
CA PRO A 79 -11.02 -7.58 -5.63
C PRO A 79 -11.62 -8.70 -4.78
N ILE A 80 -10.88 -9.14 -3.77
CA ILE A 80 -11.31 -10.16 -2.79
C ILE A 80 -11.33 -9.57 -1.38
N TYR A 81 -10.24 -8.90 -1.00
CA TYR A 81 -10.07 -8.27 0.30
C TYR A 81 -9.85 -6.78 0.16
N GLY A 82 -10.67 -5.99 0.86
CA GLY A 82 -10.42 -4.57 1.12
C GLY A 82 -9.72 -4.41 2.47
N TRP A 83 -10.18 -3.46 3.28
CA TRP A 83 -9.74 -3.29 4.67
C TRP A 83 -10.90 -3.58 5.62
N GLY A 84 -11.17 -4.86 5.86
CA GLY A 84 -12.34 -5.31 6.61
C GLY A 84 -12.71 -6.76 6.32
N ASN A 85 -13.64 -7.32 7.11
CA ASN A 85 -14.17 -8.67 6.85
C ASN A 85 -14.84 -8.73 5.47
N VAL A 86 -14.79 -9.90 4.84
CA VAL A 86 -15.52 -10.15 3.59
C VAL A 86 -17.02 -10.00 3.84
N GLY A 87 -17.72 -9.33 2.91
CA GLY A 87 -19.16 -9.08 3.01
C GLY A 87 -19.56 -8.01 4.04
N SER A 88 -18.60 -7.36 4.71
CA SER A 88 -18.83 -6.26 5.65
C SER A 88 -18.46 -4.90 5.05
N LYS A 89 -18.84 -3.81 5.73
CA LYS A 89 -18.38 -2.45 5.40
C LYS A 89 -16.86 -2.39 5.47
N GLN A 90 -16.23 -2.00 4.37
CA GLN A 90 -14.79 -1.78 4.30
C GLN A 90 -14.43 -0.44 4.95
N LYS A 91 -13.24 -0.35 5.53
CA LYS A 91 -12.79 0.79 6.33
C LYS A 91 -11.66 1.55 5.65
N SER A 92 -11.44 2.78 6.11
CA SER A 92 -10.19 3.50 5.87
C SER A 92 -9.06 2.83 6.64
N THR A 93 -7.88 2.69 6.01
CA THR A 93 -6.71 1.99 6.58
C THR A 93 -6.17 2.71 7.83
N ALA A 94 -6.15 4.04 7.82
CA ALA A 94 -5.76 4.85 8.97
C ALA A 94 -6.98 5.34 9.79
N GLY A 95 -8.13 4.66 9.66
CA GLY A 95 -9.38 5.06 10.30
C GLY A 95 -9.83 6.46 9.91
N TRP A 96 -10.54 7.15 10.80
CA TRP A 96 -11.03 8.52 10.59
C TRP A 96 -9.89 9.56 10.54
N LEU A 97 -8.70 9.23 11.06
CA LEU A 97 -7.53 10.12 11.01
C LEU A 97 -7.01 10.33 9.59
N ALA A 98 -7.25 9.36 8.69
CA ALA A 98 -7.01 9.52 7.26
C ALA A 98 -7.82 10.69 6.64
N ALA A 99 -8.86 11.17 7.33
CA ALA A 99 -9.70 12.26 6.86
C ALA A 99 -9.14 13.67 7.13
N PHE A 100 -8.07 13.80 7.92
CA PHE A 100 -7.52 15.12 8.20
C PHE A 100 -6.30 15.38 7.30
N PRO A 101 -6.29 16.47 6.50
CA PRO A 101 -5.17 16.85 5.63
C PRO A 101 -3.84 17.05 6.36
N VAL A 102 -3.89 17.15 7.69
CA VAL A 102 -2.76 17.49 8.55
C VAL A 102 -1.88 16.27 8.89
N PHE A 103 -2.32 15.05 8.58
CA PHE A 103 -1.55 13.81 8.76
C PHE A 103 -1.05 13.29 7.40
N GLU A 104 0.00 13.91 6.88
CA GLU A 104 0.66 13.47 5.65
C GLU A 104 1.86 12.52 5.95
N PRO A 105 2.16 11.56 5.05
CA PRO A 105 1.36 11.19 3.89
C PRO A 105 0.08 10.45 4.32
N HIS A 106 -0.97 10.60 3.54
CA HIS A 106 -2.11 9.71 3.60
C HIS A 106 -1.77 8.42 2.85
N TRP A 107 -2.16 7.31 3.45
CA TRP A 107 -1.95 5.96 2.92
C TRP A 107 -3.23 5.16 3.06
N GLN A 108 -3.62 4.48 1.98
CA GLN A 108 -4.83 3.68 1.93
C GLN A 108 -4.59 2.39 1.15
N ILE A 109 -4.95 1.26 1.76
CA ILE A 109 -5.09 -0.01 1.06
C ILE A 109 -6.40 0.03 0.28
N CYS A 110 -6.28 0.05 -1.04
CA CYS A 110 -7.43 0.00 -1.95
C CYS A 110 -7.90 -1.44 -2.14
N MET A 111 -6.97 -2.39 -2.13
CA MET A 111 -7.24 -3.82 -2.24
C MET A 111 -6.10 -4.59 -1.56
N ALA A 112 -6.39 -5.20 -0.42
CA ALA A 112 -5.43 -6.04 0.31
C ALA A 112 -5.16 -7.36 -0.41
N GLY A 113 -6.15 -7.87 -1.16
CA GLY A 113 -6.02 -9.05 -1.99
C GLY A 113 -7.03 -9.06 -3.13
N GLY A 114 -6.58 -9.48 -4.31
CA GLY A 114 -7.41 -9.66 -5.50
C GLY A 114 -6.77 -10.63 -6.47
N LEU A 115 -7.50 -10.91 -7.55
CA LEU A 115 -7.05 -11.78 -8.63
C LEU A 115 -7.11 -11.04 -9.95
N SER A 116 -5.97 -10.88 -10.61
CA SER A 116 -5.86 -10.21 -11.89
C SER A 116 -5.74 -11.20 -13.04
N THR A 117 -6.32 -10.84 -14.19
CA THR A 117 -6.25 -11.64 -15.43
C THR A 117 -6.02 -10.72 -16.61
N GLY A 118 -5.00 -11.03 -17.40
CA GLY A 118 -4.57 -10.24 -18.54
C GLY A 118 -3.09 -10.49 -18.83
N TRP A 119 -2.37 -9.43 -19.18
CA TRP A 119 -0.99 -9.53 -19.59
C TRP A 119 -0.18 -8.27 -19.28
N ILE A 120 1.12 -8.47 -19.11
CA ILE A 120 2.13 -7.42 -19.08
C ILE A 120 3.22 -7.82 -20.08
N GLU A 121 3.72 -6.86 -20.83
CA GLU A 121 4.83 -7.00 -21.77
C GLU A 121 5.93 -6.03 -21.37
N TRP A 122 7.14 -6.54 -21.14
CA TRP A 122 8.33 -5.74 -20.91
C TRP A 122 9.51 -6.34 -21.66
N ASP A 123 10.39 -5.47 -22.17
CA ASP A 123 11.56 -5.85 -22.97
C ASP A 123 11.28 -6.80 -24.16
N GLY A 124 10.08 -6.69 -24.74
CA GLY A 124 9.65 -7.53 -25.86
C GLY A 124 9.19 -8.94 -25.48
N GLU A 125 9.17 -9.28 -24.19
CA GLU A 125 8.59 -10.51 -23.67
C GLU A 125 7.23 -10.25 -23.04
N ARG A 126 6.24 -11.08 -23.40
CA ARG A 126 4.86 -10.97 -22.93
C ARG A 126 4.54 -12.07 -21.94
N PHE A 127 4.15 -11.66 -20.74
CA PHE A 127 3.71 -12.51 -19.65
C PHE A 127 2.19 -12.46 -19.56
N GLU A 128 1.55 -13.60 -19.79
CA GLU A 128 0.10 -13.75 -19.63
C GLU A 128 -0.20 -14.45 -18.33
N PHE A 129 -1.22 -13.97 -17.62
CA PHE A 129 -1.59 -14.49 -16.32
C PHE A 129 -3.10 -14.56 -16.16
N GLN A 130 -3.53 -15.57 -15.42
CA GLN A 130 -4.93 -15.80 -15.10
C GLN A 130 -5.06 -15.98 -13.59
N ASN A 131 -5.96 -15.20 -12.99
CA ASN A 131 -6.18 -15.16 -11.55
C ASN A 131 -4.86 -15.03 -10.74
N ALA A 132 -3.95 -14.17 -11.18
CA ALA A 132 -2.73 -13.88 -10.44
C ALA A 132 -3.05 -13.06 -9.18
N PRO A 133 -2.51 -13.42 -8.00
CA PRO A 133 -2.65 -12.64 -6.78
C PRO A 133 -2.21 -11.18 -6.99
N SER A 134 -2.97 -10.24 -6.43
CA SER A 134 -2.77 -8.82 -6.66
C SER A 134 -3.08 -7.99 -5.43
N TYR A 135 -2.43 -6.84 -5.34
CA TYR A 135 -2.52 -5.87 -4.25
C TYR A 135 -2.52 -4.46 -4.84
N SER A 136 -3.21 -3.53 -4.19
CA SER A 136 -3.12 -2.12 -4.56
C SER A 136 -3.29 -1.21 -3.36
N GLU A 137 -2.48 -0.16 -3.34
CA GLU A 137 -2.54 0.92 -2.36
C GLU A 137 -2.42 2.27 -3.04
N LYS A 138 -2.76 3.31 -2.30
CA LYS A 138 -2.65 4.70 -2.74
C LYS A 138 -1.96 5.52 -1.65
N ASN A 139 -0.99 6.30 -2.08
CA ASN A 139 -0.29 7.30 -1.27
C ASN A 139 -0.57 8.70 -1.83
N TRP A 140 -0.83 9.69 -0.97
CA TRP A 140 -0.93 11.10 -1.36
C TRP A 140 -0.53 12.03 -0.21
N GLY A 141 -0.20 13.28 -0.52
CA GLY A 141 0.34 14.26 0.42
C GLY A 141 1.69 14.82 -0.04
N GLY A 142 2.37 15.58 0.82
CA GLY A 142 3.63 16.26 0.49
C GLY A 142 4.86 15.36 0.43
N ALA A 143 5.00 14.39 1.34
CA ALA A 143 6.16 13.50 1.41
C ALA A 143 5.86 12.19 2.15
N PHE A 144 6.66 11.15 1.91
CA PHE A 144 6.68 9.93 2.71
C PHE A 144 7.18 10.19 4.15
N PRO A 145 7.00 9.24 5.09
CA PRO A 145 7.55 9.38 6.45
C PRO A 145 9.07 9.54 6.41
N ARG A 146 9.66 10.07 7.48
CA ARG A 146 11.12 10.23 7.56
C ARG A 146 11.87 8.91 7.42
N LYS A 147 11.26 7.83 7.90
CA LYS A 147 11.75 6.46 7.85
C LYS A 147 10.57 5.51 7.84
N TRP A 148 10.56 4.50 6.99
CA TRP A 148 9.46 3.54 6.92
C TRP A 148 9.90 2.14 6.50
N PHE A 149 9.06 1.16 6.79
CA PHE A 149 9.15 -0.20 6.29
C PHE A 149 7.79 -0.65 5.77
N TRP A 150 7.79 -1.60 4.84
CA TRP A 150 6.58 -2.23 4.34
C TRP A 150 6.85 -3.70 3.99
N VAL A 151 5.86 -4.55 4.22
CA VAL A 151 5.85 -5.98 3.91
C VAL A 151 4.46 -6.35 3.42
N GLN A 152 4.38 -7.04 2.29
CA GLN A 152 3.12 -7.49 1.72
C GLN A 152 3.28 -8.87 1.11
N CYS A 153 2.26 -9.72 1.27
CA CYS A 153 2.26 -11.02 0.62
C CYS A 153 0.83 -11.56 0.50
N ASN A 154 0.49 -12.13 -0.66
CA ASN A 154 -0.79 -12.80 -0.91
C ASN A 154 -0.63 -14.24 -1.40
N VAL A 155 0.58 -14.78 -1.31
CA VAL A 155 0.93 -16.13 -1.80
C VAL A 155 1.54 -16.88 -0.63
N PHE A 156 0.82 -17.84 -0.07
CA PHE A 156 1.26 -18.58 1.10
C PHE A 156 1.08 -20.09 0.92
N GLU A 157 2.05 -20.85 1.42
CA GLU A 157 1.97 -22.28 1.63
C GLU A 157 1.55 -22.58 3.08
N GLY A 158 0.79 -23.66 3.27
CA GLY A 158 0.36 -24.13 4.60
C GLY A 158 -1.04 -23.68 5.05
N ALA A 159 -1.70 -22.79 4.31
CA ALA A 159 -3.11 -22.44 4.54
C ALA A 159 -4.06 -23.28 3.66
N THR A 160 -5.27 -23.54 4.16
CA THR A 160 -6.34 -24.19 3.39
C THR A 160 -7.17 -23.21 2.56
N GLY A 161 -6.87 -21.92 2.62
CA GLY A 161 -7.60 -20.86 1.92
C GLY A 161 -6.69 -19.67 1.63
N GLU A 162 -7.25 -18.65 0.97
CA GLU A 162 -6.52 -17.43 0.62
C GLU A 162 -6.09 -16.66 1.88
N VAL A 163 -4.84 -16.20 1.87
CA VAL A 163 -4.26 -15.38 2.92
C VAL A 163 -3.71 -14.11 2.27
N ALA A 164 -4.04 -12.95 2.84
CA ALA A 164 -3.45 -11.69 2.46
C ALA A 164 -2.84 -11.01 3.67
N LEU A 165 -1.59 -10.57 3.54
CA LEU A 165 -0.84 -9.86 4.55
C LEU A 165 -0.46 -8.46 4.02
N THR A 166 -0.67 -7.46 4.87
CA THR A 166 -0.10 -6.13 4.73
C THR A 166 0.44 -5.69 6.08
N ALA A 167 1.71 -5.31 6.14
CA ALA A 167 2.32 -4.73 7.32
C ALA A 167 3.17 -3.53 6.91
N ALA A 168 3.05 -2.44 7.64
CA ALA A 168 3.85 -1.25 7.37
C ALA A 168 4.03 -0.44 8.64
N GLY A 169 5.09 0.35 8.68
CA GLY A 169 5.31 1.30 9.76
C GLY A 169 6.18 2.46 9.31
N GLY A 170 6.03 3.59 9.98
CA GLY A 170 6.67 4.84 9.63
C GLY A 170 6.88 5.76 10.82
N LEU A 171 8.01 6.45 10.81
CA LEU A 171 8.27 7.61 11.65
C LEU A 171 7.73 8.85 10.93
N ARG A 172 6.46 9.16 11.14
CA ARG A 172 5.78 10.26 10.43
C ARG A 172 5.81 11.54 11.25
N GLN A 173 5.88 12.67 10.56
CA GLN A 173 5.86 13.97 11.20
C GLN A 173 4.43 14.32 11.62
N LEU A 174 4.27 14.76 12.86
CA LEU A 174 3.02 15.29 13.36
C LEU A 174 2.90 16.78 13.01
N PRO A 175 1.70 17.26 12.70
CA PRO A 175 1.51 18.67 12.42
C PRO A 175 1.64 19.52 13.67
N GLY A 176 2.38 20.63 13.55
CA GLY A 176 2.61 21.57 14.64
C GLY A 176 3.76 22.53 14.36
N LEU A 177 3.98 23.47 15.29
CA LEU A 177 5.10 24.42 15.23
C LEU A 177 6.45 23.78 15.63
N THR A 178 6.42 22.59 16.21
CA THR A 178 7.61 21.83 16.63
C THR A 178 7.79 20.59 15.75
N GLU A 179 9.03 20.17 15.53
CA GLU A 179 9.36 18.92 14.83
C GLU A 179 9.05 17.71 15.71
N ASN A 180 7.77 17.34 15.80
CA ASN A 180 7.31 16.15 16.51
C ASN A 180 7.13 15.00 15.52
N PHE A 181 7.53 13.80 15.93
CA PHE A 181 7.35 12.58 15.16
C PHE A 181 6.62 11.53 15.97
N GLU A 182 5.88 10.66 15.29
CA GLU A 182 5.27 9.49 15.90
C GLU A 182 5.64 8.21 15.16
N ASN A 183 5.74 7.13 15.94
CA ASN A 183 5.87 5.78 15.45
C ASN A 183 4.46 5.24 15.17
N ALA A 184 4.09 5.16 13.90
CA ALA A 184 2.84 4.55 13.45
C ALA A 184 3.16 3.25 12.72
N ALA A 185 2.42 2.18 13.01
CA ALA A 185 2.53 0.92 12.29
C ALA A 185 1.21 0.15 12.34
N LEU A 186 1.04 -0.77 11.41
CA LEU A 186 -0.08 -1.68 11.36
C LEU A 186 0.31 -3.05 10.83
N VAL A 187 -0.53 -4.04 11.17
CA VAL A 187 -0.56 -5.36 10.54
C VAL A 187 -2.01 -5.69 10.23
N GLY A 188 -2.28 -6.04 8.98
CA GLY A 188 -3.56 -6.55 8.50
C GLY A 188 -3.40 -7.94 7.92
N VAL A 189 -4.12 -8.92 8.47
CA VAL A 189 -4.16 -10.29 7.94
C VAL A 189 -5.60 -10.64 7.56
N HIS A 190 -5.82 -11.07 6.33
CA HIS A 190 -7.08 -11.66 5.90
C HIS A 190 -6.91 -13.18 5.81
N TYR A 191 -7.84 -13.93 6.41
CA TYR A 191 -7.89 -15.37 6.27
C TYR A 191 -9.31 -15.89 6.52
N ASN A 192 -9.78 -16.77 5.63
CA ASN A 192 -11.11 -17.38 5.71
C ASN A 192 -12.25 -16.34 5.87
N GLY A 193 -12.13 -15.21 5.17
CA GLY A 193 -13.11 -14.11 5.21
C GLY A 193 -13.03 -13.20 6.43
N ILE A 194 -12.15 -13.49 7.39
CA ILE A 194 -11.94 -12.71 8.61
C ILE A 194 -10.73 -11.78 8.43
N PHE A 195 -10.89 -10.53 8.85
CA PHE A 195 -9.84 -9.53 8.91
C PHE A 195 -9.33 -9.37 10.35
N TYR A 196 -8.06 -9.68 10.55
CA TYR A 196 -7.32 -9.51 11.80
C TYR A 196 -6.49 -8.23 11.70
N GLU A 197 -6.98 -7.19 12.36
CA GLU A 197 -6.37 -5.86 12.37
C GLU A 197 -5.56 -5.63 13.64
N PHE A 198 -4.33 -5.14 13.48
CA PHE A 198 -3.46 -4.68 14.55
C PHE A 198 -2.99 -3.26 14.23
N VAL A 199 -3.50 -2.30 14.98
CA VAL A 199 -3.34 -0.86 14.76
C VAL A 199 -3.30 -0.16 16.11
N PRO A 200 -2.74 1.07 16.20
CA PRO A 200 -2.49 1.73 17.49
C PRO A 200 -3.75 1.95 18.35
N TRP A 201 -4.96 1.96 17.77
CA TRP A 201 -6.21 2.11 18.52
C TRP A 201 -6.84 0.80 19.03
N ASN A 202 -6.36 -0.37 18.57
CA ASN A 202 -6.91 -1.66 18.99
C ASN A 202 -5.86 -2.64 19.56
N GLY A 203 -4.58 -2.27 19.46
CA GLY A 203 -3.47 -3.13 19.82
C GLY A 203 -2.14 -2.38 19.80
N VAL A 204 -1.06 -3.16 19.90
CA VAL A 204 0.32 -2.67 19.87
C VAL A 204 1.07 -3.41 18.78
N VAL A 205 1.87 -2.69 18.00
CA VAL A 205 2.75 -3.25 16.96
C VAL A 205 4.18 -2.89 17.31
N ASN A 206 5.03 -3.90 17.37
CA ASN A 206 6.46 -3.83 17.62
C ASN A 206 7.22 -4.30 16.38
N TRP A 207 8.36 -3.71 16.10
CA TRP A 207 9.20 -4.11 14.96
C TRP A 207 10.67 -4.02 15.27
N GLU A 208 11.43 -4.81 14.51
CA GLU A 208 12.87 -4.73 14.36
C GLU A 208 13.20 -4.91 12.88
N ILE A 209 13.61 -3.82 12.21
CA ILE A 209 13.88 -3.80 10.78
C ILE A 209 15.36 -3.49 10.56
N ALA A 210 16.08 -4.38 9.88
CA ALA A 210 17.48 -4.14 9.52
C ALA A 210 17.60 -3.01 8.48
N PRO A 211 18.80 -2.41 8.30
CA PRO A 211 19.05 -1.51 7.16
C PRO A 211 18.64 -2.13 5.81
N TRP A 212 18.79 -3.46 5.69
CA TRP A 212 18.25 -4.26 4.61
C TRP A 212 18.28 -5.75 4.99
N GLY A 213 17.42 -6.56 4.34
CA GLY A 213 17.51 -8.02 4.36
C GLY A 213 16.75 -8.72 5.48
N HIS A 214 16.23 -7.99 6.47
CA HIS A 214 15.46 -8.55 7.59
C HIS A 214 14.37 -7.60 8.10
N TRP A 215 13.16 -8.11 8.21
CA TRP A 215 11.98 -7.44 8.75
C TRP A 215 11.32 -8.36 9.76
N TYR A 216 11.33 -7.99 11.04
CA TYR A 216 10.54 -8.65 12.06
C TYR A 216 9.47 -7.71 12.59
N VAL A 217 8.22 -8.17 12.59
CA VAL A 217 7.07 -7.43 13.15
C VAL A 217 6.25 -8.36 14.02
N ALA A 218 5.97 -7.93 15.24
CA ALA A 218 5.11 -8.63 16.19
C ALA A 218 4.01 -7.68 16.65
N ALA A 219 2.76 -8.14 16.68
CA ALA A 219 1.65 -7.34 17.15
C ALA A 219 0.66 -8.14 17.98
N GLU A 220 -0.04 -7.43 18.86
CA GLU A 220 -1.12 -8.01 19.64
C GLU A 220 -2.28 -7.05 19.87
N ASN A 221 -3.49 -7.59 19.92
CA ASN A 221 -4.68 -6.87 20.36
C ASN A 221 -5.30 -7.62 21.55
N GLN A 222 -6.56 -7.31 21.90
CA GLN A 222 -7.23 -7.97 23.04
C GLN A 222 -7.39 -9.48 22.84
N ARG A 223 -7.51 -9.97 21.61
CA ARG A 223 -7.89 -11.36 21.30
C ARG A 223 -6.85 -12.16 20.54
N HIS A 224 -5.91 -11.50 19.85
CA HIS A 224 -5.01 -12.15 18.91
C HIS A 224 -3.57 -11.67 19.08
N LYS A 225 -2.63 -12.55 18.68
CA LYS A 225 -1.20 -12.25 18.49
C LYS A 225 -0.83 -12.58 17.06
N VAL A 226 0.02 -11.77 16.45
CA VAL A 226 0.61 -12.04 15.12
C VAL A 226 2.11 -11.79 15.17
N GLU A 227 2.85 -12.63 14.48
CA GLU A 227 4.28 -12.45 14.23
C GLU A 227 4.54 -12.71 12.75
N LEU A 228 5.34 -11.86 12.14
CA LEU A 228 5.84 -12.06 10.79
C LEU A 228 7.34 -11.76 10.74
N GLU A 229 8.07 -12.63 10.05
CA GLU A 229 9.50 -12.49 9.82
C GLU A 229 9.76 -12.67 8.34
N ALA A 230 10.28 -11.62 7.69
CA ALA A 230 10.68 -11.62 6.30
C ALA A 230 12.18 -11.42 6.16
N THR A 231 12.79 -12.12 5.20
CA THR A 231 14.20 -11.99 4.83
C THR A 231 14.35 -11.92 3.32
N THR A 232 15.40 -11.26 2.85
CA THR A 232 15.78 -11.31 1.43
C THR A 232 17.30 -11.24 1.28
N GLU A 233 17.83 -12.01 0.34
CA GLU A 233 19.20 -11.92 -0.15
C GLU A 233 19.30 -11.05 -1.41
N ASP A 234 18.16 -10.73 -2.03
CA ASP A 234 18.09 -9.84 -3.18
C ASP A 234 18.59 -8.43 -2.78
N PRO A 235 19.42 -7.76 -3.60
CA PRO A 235 19.96 -6.45 -3.25
C PRO A 235 18.88 -5.36 -3.12
N GLY A 236 17.70 -5.60 -3.71
CA GLY A 236 16.60 -4.66 -3.83
C GLY A 236 16.80 -3.66 -4.97
N THR A 237 15.70 -3.06 -5.41
CA THR A 237 15.68 -2.00 -6.42
C THR A 237 15.50 -0.66 -5.75
N THR A 238 16.34 0.33 -6.09
CA THR A 238 16.19 1.68 -5.55
C THR A 238 15.10 2.44 -6.31
N LEU A 239 14.05 2.86 -5.62
CA LEU A 239 12.95 3.63 -6.19
C LEU A 239 12.97 5.09 -5.72
N ARG A 240 12.40 5.98 -6.53
CA ARG A 240 12.18 7.37 -6.13
C ARG A 240 10.89 7.48 -5.31
N ALA A 241 10.98 8.15 -4.17
CA ALA A 241 9.84 8.52 -3.35
C ALA A 241 9.87 10.04 -3.05
N PRO A 242 8.71 10.69 -2.91
CA PRO A 242 8.65 12.07 -2.40
C PRO A 242 9.22 12.16 -0.96
N THR A 243 10.23 12.99 -0.76
CA THR A 243 10.80 13.32 0.56
C THR A 243 10.59 14.79 0.89
N ALA A 244 10.56 15.12 2.18
CA ALA A 244 10.35 16.50 2.62
C ALA A 244 11.52 17.42 2.23
N GLU A 245 12.74 16.88 2.19
CA GLU A 245 13.96 17.66 2.00
C GLU A 245 14.38 17.77 0.52
N ALA A 246 14.14 16.73 -0.28
CA ALA A 246 14.67 16.61 -1.65
C ALA A 246 13.60 16.40 -2.73
N GLY A 247 12.31 16.40 -2.35
CA GLY A 247 11.23 16.08 -3.27
C GLY A 247 11.33 14.65 -3.77
N LEU A 248 11.01 14.39 -5.05
CA LEU A 248 11.09 13.05 -5.62
C LEU A 248 12.55 12.58 -5.75
N ALA A 249 13.04 11.77 -4.80
CA ALA A 249 14.44 11.36 -4.69
C ALA A 249 14.60 9.84 -4.49
N PRO A 250 15.74 9.23 -4.86
CA PRO A 250 16.04 7.82 -4.57
C PRO A 250 16.11 7.58 -3.06
N ALA A 251 14.98 7.22 -2.46
CA ALA A 251 14.78 7.18 -1.01
C ALA A 251 14.02 5.93 -0.57
N CYS A 252 13.70 5.04 -1.50
CA CYS A 252 13.01 3.79 -1.25
C CYS A 252 13.84 2.64 -1.83
N LYS A 253 13.82 1.49 -1.17
CA LYS A 253 14.37 0.24 -1.69
C LYS A 253 13.41 -0.90 -1.45
N ASP A 254 13.00 -1.59 -2.52
CA ASP A 254 12.02 -2.68 -2.47
C ASP A 254 12.54 -3.96 -3.13
N SER A 255 11.89 -5.08 -2.83
CA SER A 255 12.12 -6.37 -3.50
C SER A 255 10.87 -7.24 -3.38
N CYS A 256 10.55 -8.00 -4.42
CA CYS A 256 9.49 -9.02 -4.40
C CYS A 256 10.02 -10.45 -4.16
N PHE A 257 11.31 -10.58 -3.84
CA PHE A 257 12.01 -11.86 -3.63
C PHE A 257 12.23 -12.15 -2.14
N GLY A 258 11.23 -11.87 -1.31
CA GLY A 258 11.28 -12.12 0.13
C GLY A 258 10.81 -13.52 0.52
N VAL A 259 11.53 -14.14 1.46
CA VAL A 259 11.06 -15.32 2.20
C VAL A 259 10.41 -14.84 3.50
N LEU A 260 9.19 -15.28 3.76
CA LEU A 260 8.35 -14.82 4.86
C LEU A 260 7.77 -16.00 5.62
N ARG A 261 7.74 -15.91 6.95
CA ARG A 261 6.85 -16.71 7.80
C ARG A 261 5.85 -15.80 8.48
N LEU A 262 4.58 -16.20 8.47
CA LEU A 262 3.48 -15.51 9.15
C LEU A 262 2.80 -16.47 10.12
N GLN A 263 2.66 -16.04 11.37
CA GLN A 263 1.98 -16.81 12.40
C GLN A 263 0.93 -15.95 13.12
N LEU A 264 -0.25 -16.53 13.36
CA LEU A 264 -1.39 -15.86 13.99
C LEU A 264 -2.00 -16.78 15.04
N TRP A 265 -2.30 -16.26 16.22
CA TRP A 265 -2.86 -17.00 17.34
C TRP A 265 -4.06 -16.31 17.96
N GLU A 266 -4.99 -17.08 18.51
CA GLU A 266 -5.88 -16.64 19.57
C GLU A 266 -5.07 -16.47 20.86
N LYS A 267 -5.31 -15.39 21.62
CA LYS A 267 -4.68 -15.15 22.92
C LYS A 267 -5.37 -15.97 24.01
N ARG A 268 -4.56 -16.46 24.94
CA ARG A 268 -5.06 -16.99 26.22
C ARG A 268 -5.40 -15.86 27.19
N TYR A 269 -6.12 -16.19 28.26
CA TYR A 269 -6.49 -15.24 29.32
C TYR A 269 -5.26 -14.60 30.00
N ASP A 270 -4.14 -15.34 30.08
CA ASP A 270 -2.87 -14.85 30.62
C ASP A 270 -2.06 -14.00 29.62
N GLY A 271 -2.60 -13.73 28.43
CA GLY A 271 -1.94 -12.98 27.36
C GLY A 271 -0.93 -13.79 26.53
N SER A 272 -0.68 -15.06 26.83
CA SER A 272 0.22 -15.91 26.06
C SER A 272 -0.40 -16.40 24.74
N LYS A 273 0.46 -16.94 23.84
CA LYS A 273 0.02 -17.56 22.59
C LYS A 273 -0.88 -18.77 22.88
N GLY A 274 -2.11 -18.73 22.40
CA GLY A 274 -3.09 -19.78 22.55
C GLY A 274 -3.18 -20.67 21.32
N LYS A 275 -4.39 -20.81 20.79
CA LYS A 275 -4.66 -21.66 19.63
C LYS A 275 -4.08 -21.02 18.36
N ILE A 276 -3.35 -21.80 17.57
CA ILE A 276 -2.85 -21.37 16.26
C ILE A 276 -4.04 -21.19 15.30
N ILE A 277 -4.11 -20.03 14.65
CA ILE A 277 -5.02 -19.73 13.55
C ILE A 277 -4.30 -19.93 12.21
N LEU A 278 -3.07 -19.42 12.10
CA LEU A 278 -2.20 -19.56 10.93
C LEU A 278 -0.75 -19.82 11.35
N ASP A 279 -0.06 -20.65 10.57
CA ASP A 279 1.40 -20.78 10.53
C ASP A 279 1.75 -21.13 9.08
N VAL A 280 2.19 -20.13 8.33
CA VAL A 280 2.33 -20.21 6.87
C VAL A 280 3.64 -19.57 6.43
N THR A 281 4.12 -20.00 5.26
CA THR A 281 5.35 -19.47 4.66
C THR A 281 5.14 -19.01 3.23
N SER A 282 5.98 -18.10 2.76
CA SER A 282 6.03 -17.63 1.39
C SER A 282 7.47 -17.43 0.94
N ASN A 283 7.73 -17.57 -0.34
CA ASN A 283 8.96 -17.14 -1.02
C ASN A 283 8.69 -16.02 -2.04
N MET A 284 7.54 -15.35 -1.93
CA MET A 284 7.09 -14.26 -2.81
C MET A 284 6.62 -13.04 -2.00
N ALA A 285 7.23 -12.80 -0.84
CA ALA A 285 6.92 -11.61 -0.06
C ALA A 285 7.57 -10.39 -0.70
N ALA A 286 6.80 -9.31 -0.80
CA ALA A 286 7.30 -8.00 -1.15
C ALA A 286 7.73 -7.27 0.13
N VAL A 287 8.94 -6.72 0.14
CA VAL A 287 9.56 -6.06 1.28
C VAL A 287 10.16 -4.73 0.87
N GLU A 288 10.10 -3.75 1.75
CA GLU A 288 10.55 -2.40 1.46
C GLU A 288 11.12 -1.73 2.73
N VAL A 289 12.16 -0.93 2.53
CA VAL A 289 12.58 0.11 3.47
C VAL A 289 12.72 1.44 2.73
N GLY A 290 12.45 2.54 3.42
CA GLY A 290 12.74 3.85 2.86
C GLY A 290 12.96 4.94 3.88
N GLY A 291 13.29 6.11 3.35
CA GLY A 291 13.71 7.27 4.10
C GLY A 291 15.08 7.02 4.74
N GLY A 292 15.30 7.56 5.93
CA GLY A 292 16.53 7.31 6.66
C GLY A 292 16.85 8.33 7.74
N PRO A 293 18.09 8.26 8.26
CA PRO A 293 19.15 7.32 7.87
C PRO A 293 18.95 5.89 8.41
N TRP A 294 19.56 4.92 7.71
CA TRP A 294 19.58 3.48 8.05
C TRP A 294 21.00 3.03 8.42
N PHE A 295 21.47 3.41 9.61
CA PHE A 295 22.80 3.01 10.09
C PHE A 295 22.78 1.67 10.85
N ASN A 296 21.69 1.39 11.55
CA ASN A 296 21.50 0.20 12.38
C ASN A 296 20.05 -0.28 12.24
N ALA A 297 19.76 -1.46 12.79
CA ALA A 297 18.40 -1.95 12.90
C ALA A 297 17.51 -0.92 13.63
N TRP A 298 16.33 -0.67 13.08
CA TRP A 298 15.31 0.17 13.67
C TRP A 298 14.37 -0.69 14.50
N LYS A 299 14.49 -0.58 15.82
CA LYS A 299 13.53 -1.13 16.77
C LYS A 299 12.52 -0.05 17.14
N GLY A 300 11.24 -0.40 17.14
CA GLY A 300 10.18 0.54 17.48
C GLY A 300 8.92 -0.16 17.95
N GLU A 301 8.09 0.63 18.61
CA GLU A 301 6.74 0.27 19.03
C GLU A 301 5.81 1.39 18.60
N THR A 302 4.57 1.04 18.23
CA THR A 302 3.52 2.03 17.98
C THR A 302 3.31 2.91 19.20
N SER A 303 3.35 4.22 18.99
CA SER A 303 3.03 5.22 20.01
C SER A 303 1.79 5.98 19.57
N MET A 304 0.76 6.07 20.42
CA MET A 304 -0.37 6.97 20.17
C MET A 304 -0.20 8.26 20.97
N PRO A 305 -0.23 9.44 20.34
CA PRO A 305 -0.27 10.72 21.07
C PRO A 305 -1.49 10.78 21.99
N GLU A 306 -1.32 11.26 23.23
CA GLU A 306 -2.38 11.32 24.25
C GLU A 306 -3.64 12.09 23.80
N LEU A 307 -3.50 13.07 22.91
CA LEU A 307 -4.62 13.80 22.32
C LEU A 307 -5.48 12.95 21.37
N LEU A 308 -4.88 11.97 20.69
CA LEU A 308 -5.57 11.06 19.77
C LEU A 308 -6.27 9.92 20.52
N SER A 309 -5.69 9.44 21.62
CA SER A 309 -6.31 8.39 22.45
C SER A 309 -7.64 8.84 23.07
N GLN A 310 -7.79 10.13 23.38
CA GLN A 310 -9.04 10.72 23.89
C GLN A 310 -10.12 10.87 22.82
N ALA A 311 -9.75 11.10 21.56
CA ALA A 311 -10.69 11.32 20.46
C ALA A 311 -11.23 10.01 19.84
N ILE A 312 -10.44 8.94 19.84
CA ILE A 312 -10.79 7.65 19.20
C ILE A 312 -11.83 6.85 20.00
N GLY A 313 -12.00 7.14 21.30
CA GLY A 313 -13.06 6.57 22.13
C GLY A 313 -14.47 7.09 21.83
N VAL A 314 -14.60 8.11 20.98
CA VAL A 314 -15.89 8.67 20.57
C VAL A 314 -16.18 8.21 19.13
N PRO A 315 -17.23 7.38 18.90
CA PRO A 315 -17.63 7.04 17.55
C PRO A 315 -18.14 8.31 16.85
N VAL A 316 -17.29 8.91 16.02
CA VAL A 316 -17.67 10.05 15.18
C VAL A 316 -18.27 9.51 13.88
N ASP A 317 -19.56 9.74 13.68
CA ASP A 317 -20.23 9.46 12.40
C ASP A 317 -19.79 10.49 11.34
N LEU A 318 -18.66 10.19 10.71
CA LEU A 318 -18.10 11.04 9.66
C LEU A 318 -19.00 11.12 8.42
N GLU A 319 -19.74 10.07 8.08
CA GLU A 319 -20.67 10.10 6.94
C GLU A 319 -21.83 11.06 7.22
N GLY A 320 -22.38 11.05 8.44
CA GLY A 320 -23.36 12.02 8.90
C GLY A 320 -22.82 13.46 8.84
N ILE A 321 -21.62 13.71 9.34
CA ILE A 321 -21.03 15.07 9.38
C ILE A 321 -20.69 15.60 7.98
N PHE A 322 -20.06 14.79 7.12
CA PHE A 322 -19.70 15.22 5.77
C PHE A 322 -20.91 15.35 4.83
N ASN A 323 -22.04 14.70 5.12
CA ASN A 323 -23.29 14.94 4.40
C ASN A 323 -23.84 16.36 4.64
N TYR A 324 -23.58 16.97 5.81
CA TYR A 324 -23.96 18.35 6.10
C TYR A 324 -22.94 19.39 5.62
N VAL A 325 -21.67 18.99 5.41
CA VAL A 325 -20.60 19.88 4.95
C VAL A 325 -19.72 19.23 3.87
N PRO A 326 -20.27 18.94 2.67
CA PRO A 326 -19.61 18.14 1.63
C PRO A 326 -18.30 18.76 1.08
N PHE A 327 -18.08 20.06 1.26
CA PHE A 327 -16.84 20.73 0.85
C PHE A 327 -15.62 20.34 1.70
N PHE A 328 -15.81 19.84 2.92
CA PHE A 328 -14.71 19.39 3.78
C PHE A 328 -14.42 17.90 3.67
N LYS A 329 -15.17 17.16 2.84
CA LYS A 329 -14.88 15.75 2.59
C LYS A 329 -13.55 15.64 1.83
N PRO A 330 -12.52 14.98 2.38
CA PRO A 330 -11.27 14.78 1.69
C PRO A 330 -11.50 13.96 0.41
N PRO A 331 -10.77 14.24 -0.69
CA PRO A 331 -10.88 13.44 -1.90
C PRO A 331 -10.52 11.97 -1.61
N GLY A 332 -11.44 11.04 -1.88
CA GLY A 332 -11.17 9.60 -1.80
C GLY A 332 -11.54 8.88 -0.48
N LEU A 333 -12.37 9.50 0.38
CA LEU A 333 -13.02 8.82 1.52
C LEU A 333 -14.42 8.29 1.21
#